data_AF-A0A3R9NZN6-F1
#
_entry.id   AF-A0A3R9NZN6-F1
#
_cell.length_a   1.000
_cell.length_b   1.000
_cell.length_c   1.000
_cell.angle_alpha   90.00
_cell.angle_beta   90.00
_cell.angle_gamma   90.00
#
_symmetry.space_group_name_H-M   'P 1'
#
loop_
_entity.id
_entity.type
_entity.pdbx_description
1 polymer ?
#
loop_
_entity_poly.entity_id
_entity_poly.type
_entity_poly.pdbx_seq_one_letter_code
_entity_poly.pdbx_strand_id
1 'polypeptide(L)'
;MLSLIFGLLGLTTAAANPLIAPGRSLGNIQLGASPETLTSLGPAATSDAAMQKAWATWYGGTAARRTQLDVYTAASGPDMRKTIQVVRATSPFFHTAGGVHSGSSLAAVRAACGPFALAGSYRPKPGVPARYLYDNARAGIAFETDGTTPVSHCTAVLVHLPGKSMKDNYLSVTSYLQLLAGR
;
A
#
# COMPACT_ATOMS: atom_id res chain seq x y z
N MET A 1 -6.00 -44.97 -36.04
CA MET A 1 -5.03 -44.28 -35.16
C MET A 1 -5.51 -42.85 -34.97
N LEU A 2 -5.98 -42.49 -33.78
CA LEU A 2 -6.45 -41.13 -33.46
C LEU A 2 -5.61 -40.63 -32.29
N SER A 3 -4.64 -39.75 -32.58
CA SER A 3 -3.82 -39.10 -31.54
C SER A 3 -4.59 -37.94 -30.94
N LEU A 4 -4.98 -38.07 -29.67
CA LEU A 4 -5.39 -36.94 -28.84
C LEU A 4 -4.13 -36.15 -28.44
N ILE A 5 -4.04 -34.90 -28.89
CA ILE A 5 -3.09 -33.94 -28.35
C ILE A 5 -3.73 -33.31 -27.11
N PHE A 6 -3.26 -33.70 -25.92
CA PHE A 6 -3.56 -32.99 -24.68
C PHE A 6 -2.74 -31.68 -24.66
N GLY A 7 -3.41 -30.56 -24.94
CA GLY A 7 -2.86 -29.24 -24.70
C GLY A 7 -2.79 -28.97 -23.20
N LEU A 8 -1.59 -29.06 -22.62
CA LEU A 8 -1.34 -28.67 -21.24
C LEU A 8 -1.39 -27.13 -21.16
N LEU A 9 -2.52 -26.56 -20.73
CA LEU A 9 -2.59 -25.15 -20.34
C LEU A 9 -1.73 -24.97 -19.09
N GLY A 10 -0.53 -24.42 -19.27
CA GLY A 10 0.31 -23.96 -18.16
C GLY A 10 -0.35 -22.76 -17.49
N LEU A 11 -0.86 -22.94 -16.27
CA LEU A 11 -1.19 -21.85 -15.36
C LEU A 11 0.10 -21.14 -14.98
N THR A 12 0.42 -20.02 -15.63
CA THR A 12 1.50 -19.14 -15.17
C THR A 12 1.02 -18.45 -13.89
N THR A 13 1.40 -18.97 -12.73
CA THR A 13 1.35 -18.20 -11.48
C THR A 13 2.23 -16.97 -11.66
N ALA A 14 1.64 -15.77 -11.59
CA ALA A 14 2.38 -14.53 -11.67
C ALA A 14 3.53 -14.56 -10.65
N ALA A 15 4.76 -14.36 -11.13
CA ALA A 15 5.94 -14.44 -10.29
C ALA A 15 5.86 -13.43 -9.14
N ALA A 16 6.36 -13.84 -7.97
CA ALA A 16 6.42 -12.98 -6.79
C ALA A 16 7.31 -11.77 -7.08
N ASN A 17 6.74 -10.57 -7.00
CA ASN A 17 7.44 -9.31 -7.23
C ASN A 17 7.44 -8.48 -5.94
N PRO A 18 8.58 -8.37 -5.26
CA PRO A 18 8.69 -7.62 -4.02
C PRO A 18 8.96 -6.13 -4.23
N LEU A 19 9.18 -5.67 -5.47
CA LEU A 19 9.69 -4.33 -5.71
C LEU A 19 8.65 -3.25 -5.40
N ILE A 20 9.04 -2.28 -4.58
CA ILE A 20 8.35 -0.99 -4.45
C ILE A 20 8.94 -0.04 -5.48
N ALA A 21 8.10 0.38 -6.44
CA ALA A 21 8.43 1.40 -7.42
C ALA A 21 7.66 2.68 -7.07
N PRO A 22 8.30 3.69 -6.43
CA PRO A 22 7.66 4.95 -6.05
C PRO A 22 6.85 5.54 -7.21
N GLY A 23 5.61 5.94 -6.92
CA GLY A 23 4.75 6.57 -7.92
C GLY A 23 4.19 5.64 -9.00
N ARG A 24 4.53 4.35 -8.97
CA ARG A 24 4.17 3.41 -10.03
C ARG A 24 3.48 2.17 -9.49
N SER A 25 4.12 1.42 -8.61
CA SER A 25 3.56 0.14 -8.15
C SER A 25 4.10 -0.31 -6.80
N LEU A 26 3.34 -1.20 -6.18
CA LEU A 26 3.78 -2.03 -5.06
C LEU A 26 3.68 -3.49 -5.51
N GLY A 27 4.82 -4.11 -5.80
CA GLY A 27 4.89 -5.39 -6.49
C GLY A 27 4.13 -5.36 -7.81
N ASN A 28 3.18 -6.28 -7.96
CA ASN A 28 2.35 -6.42 -9.17
C ASN A 28 1.11 -5.49 -9.16
N ILE A 29 0.90 -4.68 -8.11
CA ILE A 29 -0.24 -3.77 -8.01
C ILE A 29 0.18 -2.41 -8.58
N GLN A 30 -0.37 -2.08 -9.75
CA GLN A 30 -0.04 -0.87 -10.50
C GLN A 30 -0.99 0.28 -10.14
N LEU A 31 -0.43 1.45 -9.83
CA LEU A 31 -1.19 2.67 -9.67
C LEU A 31 -1.76 3.14 -11.01
N GLY A 32 -2.95 3.73 -10.99
CA GLY A 32 -3.70 4.12 -12.18
C GLY A 32 -4.35 2.95 -12.92
N ALA A 33 -4.06 1.70 -12.54
CA ALA A 33 -4.71 0.54 -13.13
C ALA A 33 -6.15 0.37 -12.63
N SER A 34 -6.88 -0.45 -13.39
CA SER A 34 -8.25 -0.83 -13.10
C SER A 34 -8.32 -1.68 -11.81
N PRO A 35 -9.29 -1.44 -10.90
CA PRO A 35 -9.46 -2.27 -9.69
C PRO A 35 -9.70 -3.75 -9.99
N GLU A 36 -10.15 -4.11 -11.19
CA GLU A 36 -10.34 -5.48 -11.65
C GLU A 36 -9.03 -6.28 -11.64
N THR A 37 -7.88 -5.61 -11.73
CA THR A 37 -6.56 -6.24 -11.59
C THR A 37 -6.32 -6.83 -10.20
N LEU A 38 -7.09 -6.39 -9.18
CA LEU A 38 -6.99 -6.89 -7.80
C LEU A 38 -7.69 -8.24 -7.61
N THR A 39 -8.44 -8.72 -8.61
CA THR A 39 -9.12 -10.03 -8.53
C THR A 39 -8.15 -11.19 -8.27
N SER A 40 -6.90 -11.07 -8.72
CA SER A 40 -5.84 -12.05 -8.44
C SER A 40 -5.44 -12.14 -6.97
N LEU A 41 -5.80 -11.16 -6.13
CA LEU A 41 -5.57 -11.19 -4.68
C LEU A 41 -6.66 -11.97 -3.92
N GLY A 42 -7.73 -12.39 -4.62
CA GLY A 42 -8.92 -12.94 -4.00
C GLY A 42 -9.79 -11.87 -3.31
N PRO A 43 -10.86 -12.27 -2.61
CA PRO A 43 -11.77 -11.34 -1.96
C PRO A 43 -11.05 -10.57 -0.83
N ALA A 44 -11.32 -9.27 -0.75
CA ALA A 44 -10.88 -8.45 0.37
C ALA A 44 -11.58 -8.91 1.66
N ALA A 45 -10.85 -8.89 2.77
CA ALA A 45 -11.39 -9.22 4.09
C ALA A 45 -12.34 -8.13 4.59
N THR A 46 -12.05 -6.87 4.29
CA THR A 46 -12.94 -5.74 4.56
C THR A 46 -12.90 -4.77 3.39
N SER A 47 -14.01 -4.07 3.17
CA SER A 47 -14.09 -2.97 2.21
C SER A 47 -14.97 -1.87 2.78
N ASP A 48 -14.59 -0.63 2.53
CA ASP A 48 -15.40 0.56 2.78
C ASP A 48 -15.49 1.35 1.48
N ALA A 49 -16.67 1.38 0.88
CA ALA A 49 -16.92 2.00 -0.41
C ALA A 49 -18.01 3.06 -0.27
N ALA A 50 -17.66 4.30 -0.63
CA ALA A 50 -18.56 5.45 -0.58
C ALA A 50 -18.18 6.47 -1.65
N MET A 51 -19.19 7.09 -2.28
CA MET A 51 -19.01 8.23 -3.20
C MET A 51 -17.88 8.04 -4.24
N GLN A 52 -17.93 6.95 -5.01
CA GLN A 52 -16.94 6.60 -6.04
C GLN A 52 -15.52 6.34 -5.54
N LYS A 53 -15.34 6.20 -4.22
CA LYS A 53 -14.09 5.85 -3.56
C LYS A 53 -14.28 4.51 -2.85
N ALA A 54 -13.21 3.73 -2.76
CA ALA A 54 -13.22 2.55 -1.92
C ALA A 54 -11.84 2.23 -1.36
N TRP A 55 -11.83 1.82 -0.10
CA TRP A 55 -10.71 1.13 0.51
C TRP A 55 -11.02 -0.35 0.65
N ALA A 56 -10.09 -1.21 0.26
CA ALA A 56 -10.17 -2.65 0.44
C ALA A 56 -8.94 -3.15 1.18
N THR A 57 -9.13 -4.07 2.14
CA THR A 57 -8.05 -4.67 2.94
C THR A 57 -7.94 -6.16 2.70
N TRP A 58 -6.71 -6.64 2.54
CA TRP A 58 -6.34 -8.04 2.63
C TRP A 58 -5.40 -8.25 3.81
N TYR A 59 -5.48 -9.44 4.42
CA TYR A 59 -4.56 -9.86 5.46
C TYR A 59 -3.74 -11.05 4.99
N GLY A 60 -2.47 -11.09 5.40
CA GLY A 60 -1.57 -12.21 5.13
C GLY A 60 -0.62 -12.45 6.30
N GLY A 61 0.41 -13.27 6.06
CA GLY A 61 1.38 -13.67 7.08
C GLY A 61 0.83 -14.72 8.04
N THR A 62 1.57 -14.97 9.13
CA THR A 62 1.18 -15.94 10.16
C THR A 62 0.41 -15.25 11.29
N ALA A 63 -0.23 -16.02 12.17
CA ALA A 63 -0.90 -15.46 13.35
C ALA A 63 0.04 -14.58 14.21
N ALA A 64 1.32 -14.95 14.30
CA ALA A 64 2.34 -14.20 15.04
C ALA A 64 2.87 -12.96 14.28
N ARG A 65 2.72 -12.92 12.96
CA ARG A 65 3.23 -11.83 12.09
C ARG A 65 2.19 -11.49 11.02
N ARG A 66 1.02 -11.06 11.48
CA ARG A 66 -0.06 -10.66 10.59
C ARG A 66 0.35 -9.41 9.82
N THR A 67 0.18 -9.45 8.51
CA THR A 67 0.46 -8.34 7.60
C THR A 67 -0.84 -7.88 6.95
N GLN A 68 -0.84 -6.64 6.50
CA GLN A 68 -1.99 -5.95 5.94
C GLN A 68 -1.59 -5.31 4.62
N LEU A 69 -2.49 -5.42 3.64
CA LEU A 69 -2.43 -4.73 2.36
C LEU A 69 -3.73 -3.95 2.21
N ASP A 70 -3.63 -2.64 2.05
CA ASP A 70 -4.77 -1.76 1.82
C ASP A 70 -4.67 -1.13 0.44
N VAL A 71 -5.76 -1.14 -0.32
CA VAL A 71 -5.82 -0.51 -1.64
C VAL A 71 -6.93 0.52 -1.66
N TYR A 72 -6.57 1.75 -1.95
CA TYR A 72 -7.51 2.85 -2.20
C TYR A 72 -7.74 3.00 -3.69
N THR A 73 -9.01 3.09 -4.05
CA THR A 73 -9.48 3.29 -5.41
C THR A 73 -10.41 4.49 -5.45
N ALA A 74 -10.33 5.29 -6.50
CA ALA A 74 -11.24 6.41 -6.71
C ALA A 74 -11.52 6.59 -8.19
N ALA A 75 -12.75 7.01 -8.51
CA ALA A 75 -13.04 7.64 -9.79
C ALA A 75 -12.33 9.00 -9.83
N SER A 76 -11.56 9.24 -10.89
CA SER A 76 -10.94 10.54 -11.13
C SER A 76 -10.82 10.79 -12.63
N GLY A 77 -10.55 12.05 -13.01
CA GLY A 77 -10.47 12.44 -14.42
C GLY A 77 -11.84 12.64 -15.08
N PRO A 78 -11.87 13.15 -16.32
CA PRO A 78 -13.11 13.52 -17.02
C PRO A 78 -14.01 12.33 -17.37
N ASP A 79 -13.44 11.12 -17.51
CA ASP A 79 -14.17 9.88 -17.79
C ASP A 79 -14.71 9.19 -16.53
N MET A 80 -14.42 9.74 -15.34
CA MET A 80 -14.79 9.17 -14.04
C MET A 80 -14.36 7.71 -13.88
N ARG A 81 -13.27 7.31 -14.55
CA ARG A 81 -12.78 5.95 -14.45
C ARG A 81 -12.23 5.68 -13.06
N LYS A 82 -12.71 4.61 -12.43
CA LYS A 82 -12.18 4.14 -11.16
C LYS A 82 -10.81 3.51 -11.36
N THR A 83 -9.82 3.99 -10.63
CA THR A 83 -8.44 3.51 -10.71
C THR A 83 -7.80 3.41 -9.34
N ILE A 84 -6.76 2.58 -9.22
CA ILE A 84 -5.96 2.44 -8.00
C ILE A 84 -5.16 3.72 -7.76
N GLN A 85 -5.34 4.33 -6.59
CA GLN A 85 -4.74 5.62 -6.23
C GLN A 85 -3.60 5.48 -5.22
N VAL A 86 -3.79 4.60 -4.23
CA VAL A 86 -2.85 4.35 -3.15
C VAL A 86 -2.83 2.86 -2.84
N VAL A 87 -1.64 2.33 -2.58
CA VAL A 87 -1.44 0.99 -2.04
C VAL A 87 -0.58 1.11 -0.79
N ARG A 88 -1.06 0.57 0.33
CA ARG A 88 -0.37 0.54 1.63
C ARG A 88 -0.08 -0.90 2.02
N ALA A 89 1.13 -1.19 2.48
CA ALA A 89 1.50 -2.51 2.97
C ALA A 89 2.31 -2.45 4.27
N THR A 90 2.03 -3.37 5.19
CA THR A 90 2.81 -3.57 6.42
C THR A 90 3.78 -4.75 6.34
N SER A 91 3.74 -5.50 5.23
CA SER A 91 4.63 -6.65 5.04
C SER A 91 6.07 -6.21 4.71
N PRO A 92 7.10 -6.79 5.35
CA PRO A 92 8.49 -6.56 4.97
C PRO A 92 8.87 -7.24 3.64
N PHE A 93 7.98 -8.04 3.05
CA PHE A 93 8.19 -8.65 1.73
C PHE A 93 8.47 -7.58 0.66
N PHE A 94 7.75 -6.46 0.71
CA PHE A 94 7.92 -5.37 -0.24
C PHE A 94 9.08 -4.47 0.16
N HIS A 95 9.97 -4.18 -0.80
CA HIS A 95 11.11 -3.30 -0.58
C HIS A 95 11.42 -2.45 -1.81
N THR A 96 11.91 -1.24 -1.58
CA THR A 96 12.47 -0.38 -2.65
C THR A 96 13.74 -1.01 -3.23
N ALA A 97 14.20 -0.53 -4.39
CA ALA A 97 15.50 -0.95 -4.94
C ALA A 97 16.67 -0.71 -3.97
N GLY A 98 16.56 0.28 -3.08
CA GLY A 98 17.52 0.55 -2.00
C GLY A 98 17.32 -0.29 -0.74
N GLY A 99 16.44 -1.30 -0.76
CA GLY A 99 16.21 -2.23 0.35
C GLY A 99 15.34 -1.69 1.48
N VAL A 100 14.78 -0.47 1.38
CA VAL A 100 13.85 0.05 2.40
C VAL A 100 12.51 -0.67 2.34
N HIS A 101 12.02 -1.12 3.50
CA HIS A 101 10.76 -1.86 3.68
C HIS A 101 10.10 -1.50 5.03
N SER A 102 8.93 -2.08 5.32
CA SER A 102 8.36 -2.00 6.67
C SER A 102 9.28 -2.69 7.67
N GLY A 103 9.69 -1.97 8.70
CA GLY A 103 10.71 -2.36 9.68
C GLY A 103 12.03 -1.59 9.53
N SER A 104 12.27 -0.91 8.40
CA SER A 104 13.45 -0.04 8.26
C SER A 104 13.36 1.18 9.21
N SER A 105 14.51 1.67 9.69
CA SER A 105 14.54 2.89 10.50
C SER A 105 14.25 4.14 9.66
N LEU A 106 13.74 5.19 10.30
CA LEU A 106 13.50 6.48 9.65
C LEU A 106 14.80 7.08 9.08
N ALA A 107 15.95 6.83 9.73
CA ALA A 107 17.26 7.17 9.19
C ALA A 107 17.54 6.47 7.85
N ALA A 108 17.32 5.15 7.77
CA ALA A 108 17.53 4.37 6.54
C ALA A 108 16.56 4.81 5.42
N VAL A 109 15.30 5.07 5.76
CA VAL A 109 14.29 5.61 4.83
C VAL A 109 14.78 6.93 4.22
N ARG A 110 15.22 7.88 5.05
CA ARG A 110 15.71 9.19 4.60
C ARG A 110 16.98 9.08 3.74
N ALA A 111 17.87 8.15 4.09
CA ALA A 111 19.10 7.93 3.34
C ALA A 111 18.82 7.36 1.94
N ALA A 112 17.93 6.38 1.81
CA ALA A 112 17.68 5.70 0.55
C ALA A 112 16.69 6.42 -0.37
N CYS A 113 15.71 7.13 0.20
CA CYS A 113 14.59 7.69 -0.56
C CYS A 113 14.49 9.23 -0.50
N GLY A 114 15.49 9.89 0.11
CA GLY A 114 15.59 11.35 0.19
C GLY A 114 14.88 11.96 1.41
N PRO A 115 14.90 13.29 1.56
CA PRO A 115 14.23 13.94 2.67
C PRO A 115 12.71 13.82 2.53
N PHE A 116 12.05 13.36 3.60
CA PHE A 116 10.60 13.30 3.70
C PHE A 116 10.08 14.40 4.63
N ALA A 117 9.00 15.05 4.21
CA ALA A 117 8.25 15.96 5.08
C ALA A 117 7.31 15.14 5.96
N LEU A 118 7.18 15.53 7.23
CA LEU A 118 6.11 15.01 8.08
C LEU A 118 4.78 15.57 7.54
N ALA A 119 3.97 14.71 6.95
CA ALA A 119 2.68 15.07 6.36
C ALA A 119 1.55 15.09 7.40
N GLY A 120 1.69 14.29 8.46
CA GLY A 120 0.72 14.25 9.55
C GLY A 120 1.02 13.17 10.58
N SER A 121 0.18 13.11 11.61
CA SER A 121 0.16 12.00 12.58
C SER A 121 -1.27 11.59 12.90
N TYR A 122 -1.50 10.34 13.28
CA TYR A 122 -2.80 9.86 13.70
C TYR A 122 -2.67 8.80 14.78
N ARG A 123 -3.72 8.62 15.58
CA ARG A 123 -3.79 7.55 16.56
C ARG A 123 -4.71 6.45 16.04
N PRO A 124 -4.24 5.21 15.83
CA PRO A 124 -5.09 4.13 15.30
C PRO A 124 -6.31 3.87 16.18
N LYS A 125 -6.15 3.87 17.50
CA LYS A 125 -7.24 3.80 18.49
C LYS A 125 -6.81 4.33 19.85
N PRO A 126 -7.74 4.64 20.78
CA PRO A 126 -7.38 5.03 22.14
C PRO A 126 -6.41 4.04 22.79
N GLY A 127 -5.40 4.54 23.50
CA GLY A 127 -4.37 3.72 24.15
C GLY A 127 -3.26 3.17 23.24
N VAL A 128 -3.40 3.24 21.91
CA VAL A 128 -2.32 2.85 20.98
C VAL A 128 -1.45 4.07 20.66
N PRO A 129 -0.10 3.95 20.61
CA PRO A 129 0.78 5.06 20.20
C PRO A 129 0.42 5.65 18.84
N ALA A 130 0.71 6.94 18.66
CA ALA A 130 0.50 7.62 17.40
C ALA A 130 1.41 7.03 16.29
N ARG A 131 0.94 7.11 15.06
CA ARG A 131 1.72 6.86 13.85
C ARG A 131 1.98 8.19 13.16
N TYR A 132 3.15 8.30 12.55
CA TYR A 132 3.60 9.51 11.87
C TYR A 132 3.76 9.19 10.39
N LEU A 133 3.18 10.01 9.52
CA LEU A 133 3.27 9.82 8.08
C LEU A 133 4.29 10.77 7.49
N TYR A 134 5.32 10.21 6.88
CA TYR A 134 6.35 10.91 6.13
C TYR A 134 6.09 10.72 4.64
N ASP A 135 5.92 11.82 3.89
CA ASP A 135 5.53 11.80 2.47
C ASP A 135 6.61 12.42 1.58
N ASN A 136 6.92 11.75 0.47
CA ASN A 136 7.62 12.31 -0.67
C ASN A 136 6.64 12.36 -1.85
N ALA A 137 5.82 13.42 -1.84
CA ALA A 137 4.74 13.61 -2.79
C ALA A 137 5.22 13.60 -4.24
N ARG A 138 6.42 14.13 -4.49
CA ARG A 138 7.02 14.17 -5.84
C ARG A 138 7.36 12.76 -6.33
N ALA A 139 7.90 11.91 -5.47
CA ALA A 139 8.26 10.54 -5.82
C ALA A 139 7.06 9.58 -5.80
N GLY A 140 5.98 9.91 -5.09
CA GLY A 140 4.81 9.04 -4.97
C GLY A 140 5.02 7.88 -3.98
N ILE A 141 5.72 8.15 -2.88
CA ILE A 141 5.97 7.19 -1.82
C ILE A 141 5.91 7.87 -0.44
N ALA A 142 5.30 7.18 0.52
CA ALA A 142 5.22 7.61 1.90
C ALA A 142 5.46 6.44 2.87
N PHE A 143 5.78 6.78 4.11
CA PHE A 143 6.11 5.84 5.17
C PHE A 143 5.38 6.22 6.45
N GLU A 144 4.66 5.25 7.03
CA GLU A 144 4.17 5.36 8.40
C GLU A 144 5.25 4.90 9.35
N THR A 145 5.49 5.63 10.44
CA THR A 145 6.46 5.27 11.47
C THR A 145 5.85 5.25 12.87
N ASP A 146 6.51 4.54 13.79
CA ASP A 146 6.15 4.47 15.21
C ASP A 146 6.61 5.66 16.06
N GLY A 147 7.36 6.59 15.46
CA GLY A 147 7.89 7.79 16.10
C GLY A 147 8.54 8.71 15.08
N THR A 148 9.11 9.81 15.57
CA THR A 148 9.72 10.86 14.74
C THR A 148 11.25 10.92 14.83
N THR A 149 11.87 10.04 15.64
CA THR A 149 13.32 10.03 15.83
C THR A 149 13.99 9.22 14.72
N PRO A 150 15.30 9.40 14.45
CA PRO A 150 16.01 8.63 13.43
C PRO A 150 15.96 7.10 13.65
N VAL A 151 15.80 6.65 14.90
CA VAL A 151 15.69 5.23 15.29
C VAL A 151 14.26 4.69 15.25
N SER A 152 13.25 5.54 15.02
CA SER A 152 11.87 5.10 14.82
C SER A 152 11.75 4.20 13.60
N HIS A 153 10.86 3.22 13.66
CA HIS A 153 10.72 2.20 12.63
C HIS A 153 9.51 2.45 11.74
N CYS A 154 9.66 2.13 10.47
CA CYS A 154 8.59 2.12 9.49
C CYS A 154 7.59 0.99 9.79
N THR A 155 6.33 1.33 10.04
CA THR A 155 5.25 0.36 10.27
C THR A 155 4.42 0.04 9.03
N ALA A 156 4.47 0.90 8.01
CA ALA A 156 3.88 0.64 6.71
C ALA A 156 4.55 1.47 5.62
N VAL A 157 4.60 0.93 4.40
CA VAL A 157 4.99 1.65 3.19
C VAL A 157 3.75 1.92 2.35
N LEU A 158 3.67 3.12 1.78
CA LEU A 158 2.59 3.55 0.92
C LEU A 158 3.16 4.00 -0.42
N VAL A 159 2.57 3.53 -1.51
CA VAL A 159 2.84 4.02 -2.88
C VAL A 159 1.58 4.69 -3.36
N HIS A 160 1.70 5.90 -3.91
CA HIS A 160 0.57 6.68 -4.39
C HIS A 160 0.95 7.45 -5.65
N LEU A 161 -0.06 7.93 -6.40
CA LEU A 161 0.19 8.63 -7.66
C LEU A 161 1.12 9.85 -7.44
N PRO A 162 2.15 10.06 -8.29
CA PRO A 162 3.07 11.18 -8.17
C PRO A 162 2.36 12.53 -8.20
N GLY A 163 2.88 13.50 -7.45
CA GLY A 163 2.33 14.85 -7.42
C GLY A 163 1.00 14.99 -6.68
N LYS A 164 0.43 13.89 -6.18
CA LYS A 164 -0.66 13.89 -5.22
C LYS A 164 -0.05 13.73 -3.84
N SER A 165 -0.15 14.74 -2.98
CA SER A 165 0.33 14.59 -1.62
C SER A 165 -0.54 13.59 -0.88
N MET A 166 0.08 12.74 -0.07
CA MET A 166 -0.66 11.94 0.88
C MET A 166 -1.47 12.81 1.83
N LYS A 167 -1.11 14.09 2.08
CA LYS A 167 -1.91 15.04 2.88
C LYS A 167 -3.35 15.17 2.37
N ASP A 168 -3.54 15.17 1.06
CA ASP A 168 -4.87 15.33 0.44
C ASP A 168 -5.74 14.08 0.61
N ASN A 169 -5.10 12.92 0.68
CA ASN A 169 -5.74 11.64 0.97
C ASN A 169 -5.61 11.24 2.45
N TYR A 170 -4.94 12.05 3.27
CA TYR A 170 -4.42 11.66 4.57
C TYR A 170 -5.56 11.36 5.53
N LEU A 171 -6.51 12.28 5.60
CA LEU A 171 -7.70 12.11 6.41
C LEU A 171 -8.48 10.84 6.00
N SER A 172 -8.57 10.57 4.69
CA SER A 172 -9.23 9.34 4.20
C SER A 172 -8.49 8.07 4.63
N VAL A 173 -7.16 8.06 4.52
CA VAL A 173 -6.31 6.95 4.96
C VAL A 173 -6.45 6.75 6.48
N THR A 174 -6.30 7.82 7.26
CA THR A 174 -6.26 7.71 8.72
C THR A 174 -7.61 7.35 9.31
N SER A 175 -8.71 7.93 8.79
CA SER A 175 -10.06 7.56 9.24
C SER A 175 -10.39 6.11 8.90
N TYR A 176 -9.97 5.63 7.73
CA TYR A 176 -10.09 4.22 7.36
C TYR A 176 -9.30 3.31 8.29
N LEU A 177 -8.03 3.62 8.55
CA LEU A 177 -7.18 2.82 9.43
C LEU A 177 -7.68 2.83 10.89
N GLN A 178 -8.27 3.93 11.35
CA GLN A 178 -8.94 4.00 12.66
C GLN A 178 -10.16 3.09 12.74
N LEU A 179 -10.99 3.08 11.67
CA LEU A 179 -12.14 2.19 11.57
C LEU A 179 -11.73 0.71 11.61
N LEU A 180 -10.65 0.35 10.92
CA LEU A 180 -10.13 -1.02 10.95
C LEU A 180 -9.58 -1.42 12.32
N ALA A 181 -8.87 -0.52 13.00
CA ALA A 181 -8.26 -0.80 14.30
C ALA A 181 -9.29 -1.01 15.43
N GLY A 182 -10.52 -0.53 15.24
CA GLY A 182 -11.65 -0.69 16.17
C GLY A 182 -12.48 -1.97 15.98
N ARG A 183 -12.21 -2.76 14.94
CA ARG A 183 -12.83 -4.08 14.71
C ARG A 183 -11.99 -5.19 15.34
#